data_AF-A0A9X2LZD3-F1
#
_entry.id   AF-A0A9X2LZD3-F1
#
_cell.length_a   1.000
_cell.length_b   1.000
_cell.length_c   1.000
_cell.angle_alpha   90.00
_cell.angle_beta   90.00
_cell.angle_gamma   90.00
#
_symmetry.space_group_name_H-M   'P 1'
#
loop_
_entity.id
_entity.type
_entity.pdbx_description
1 polymer ?
#
loop_
_entity_poly.entity_id
_entity_poly.type
_entity_poly.pdbx_seq_one_letter_code
_entity_poly.pdbx_strand_id
1 'polypeptide(L)'
;MPWKPHLTWTSNSDTIHSTRHDGEIYHLWQHGTRPDDSGRTGYGWFLHGDDGSGQPRQDYELSLTLGSVLTRARQKAELLILGWQPVQRERATGREQWRSPNGGLALLTDLLSGQVKH
;
A
#
# COMPACT_ATOMS: atom_id res chain seq x y z
N MET A 1 -12.33 17.90 -1.85
CA MET A 1 -11.00 18.41 -2.26
C MET A 1 -10.21 17.20 -2.75
N PRO A 2 -9.33 17.27 -3.75
CA PRO A 2 -8.54 16.10 -4.16
C PRO A 2 -7.74 15.52 -2.99
N TRP A 3 -7.47 14.20 -3.01
CA TRP A 3 -6.57 13.54 -2.07
C TRP A 3 -5.22 14.25 -2.02
N LYS A 4 -4.69 14.41 -0.80
CA LYS A 4 -3.39 15.03 -0.57
C LYS A 4 -2.48 13.98 0.08
N PRO A 5 -1.27 13.76 -0.44
CA PRO A 5 -0.28 12.94 0.25
C PRO A 5 0.01 13.53 1.63
N HIS A 6 -0.02 12.69 2.65
CA HIS A 6 0.37 12.97 4.03
C HIS A 6 1.80 12.51 4.32
N LEU A 7 2.33 11.59 3.52
CA LEU A 7 3.65 11.00 3.73
C LEU A 7 4.61 11.36 2.60
N THR A 8 5.85 11.65 2.98
CA THR A 8 6.94 11.88 2.02
C THR A 8 7.68 10.56 1.79
N TRP A 9 7.80 10.16 0.53
CA TRP A 9 8.50 8.95 0.11
C TRP A 9 9.88 9.30 -0.46
N THR A 10 10.94 8.82 0.19
CA THR A 10 12.32 8.99 -0.23
C THR A 10 12.75 7.80 -1.07
N SER A 11 13.40 8.02 -2.22
CA SER A 11 13.97 6.94 -3.02
C SER A 11 15.29 6.47 -2.40
N ASN A 12 15.41 5.16 -2.18
CA ASN A 12 16.67 4.52 -1.81
C ASN A 12 17.30 3.81 -3.03
N SER A 13 16.48 3.40 -4.00
CA SER A 13 16.88 2.84 -5.30
C SER A 13 15.73 3.02 -6.31
N ASP A 14 15.85 2.42 -7.50
CA ASP A 14 14.77 2.38 -8.51
C ASP A 14 13.57 1.52 -8.08
N THR A 15 13.79 0.58 -7.16
CA THR A 15 12.77 -0.41 -6.74
C THR A 15 12.37 -0.28 -5.27
N ILE A 16 13.02 0.60 -4.50
CA ILE A 16 12.72 0.79 -3.06
C ILE A 16 12.56 2.27 -2.75
N HIS A 17 11.40 2.59 -2.17
CA HIS A 17 11.12 3.90 -1.58
C HIS A 17 10.74 3.75 -0.11
N SER A 18 11.13 4.69 0.74
CA SER A 18 10.88 4.59 2.18
C SER A 18 10.18 5.84 2.70
N THR A 19 9.38 5.66 3.75
CA THR A 19 8.77 6.76 4.49
C THR A 19 8.82 6.47 5.99
N ARG A 20 8.60 7.49 6.80
CA ARG A 20 8.54 7.38 8.26
C ARG A 20 7.22 7.91 8.77
N HIS A 21 6.57 7.15 9.66
CA HIS A 21 5.32 7.54 10.30
C HIS A 21 5.26 6.94 11.71
N ASP A 22 4.86 7.74 12.70
CA ASP A 22 4.70 7.32 14.10
C ASP A 22 5.90 6.56 14.69
N GLY A 23 7.11 6.98 14.32
CA GLY A 23 8.37 6.38 14.79
C GLY A 23 8.90 5.22 13.94
N GLU A 24 8.02 4.56 13.19
CA GLU A 24 8.30 3.40 12.34
C GLU A 24 8.74 3.79 10.92
N ILE A 25 9.55 2.92 10.31
CA ILE A 25 9.97 3.05 8.91
C ILE A 25 9.22 2.00 8.07
N TYR A 26 8.70 2.48 6.94
CA TYR A 26 8.00 1.65 5.96
C TYR A 26 8.71 1.72 4.63
N HIS A 27 8.80 0.59 3.96
CA HIS A 27 9.39 0.47 2.63
C HIS A 27 8.34 0.03 1.62
N LEU A 28 8.23 0.78 0.54
CA LEU A 28 7.55 0.38 -0.67
C LEU A 28 8.58 -0.26 -1.60
N TRP A 29 8.48 -1.57 -1.80
CA TRP A 29 9.44 -2.36 -2.56
C TRP A 29 8.76 -2.99 -3.78
N GLN A 30 9.34 -2.82 -4.96
CA GLN A 30 8.91 -3.51 -6.17
C GLN A 30 9.66 -4.83 -6.32
N HIS A 31 8.92 -5.93 -6.31
CA HIS A 31 9.49 -7.26 -6.56
C HIS A 31 8.42 -8.23 -7.08
N GLY A 32 8.86 -9.45 -7.44
CA GLY A 32 7.97 -10.55 -7.76
C GLY A 32 7.46 -11.26 -6.50
N THR A 33 6.27 -11.83 -6.54
CA THR A 33 5.84 -12.76 -5.48
C THR A 33 6.54 -14.09 -5.64
N ARG A 34 6.63 -14.86 -4.55
CA ARG A 34 6.88 -16.30 -4.66
C ARG A 34 5.80 -16.93 -5.57
N PRO A 35 6.15 -17.96 -6.35
CA PRO A 35 5.16 -18.74 -7.09
C PRO A 35 4.12 -19.31 -6.12
N ASP A 36 2.83 -19.25 -6.47
CA ASP A 36 1.79 -19.99 -5.75
C ASP A 36 1.87 -21.51 -6.05
N ASP A 37 1.01 -22.31 -5.41
CA ASP A 37 0.96 -23.78 -5.60
C ASP A 37 0.68 -24.19 -7.06
N SER A 38 0.22 -23.26 -7.90
CA SER A 38 0.01 -23.46 -9.34
C SER A 38 1.15 -22.90 -10.21
N GLY A 39 2.25 -22.46 -9.60
CA GLY A 39 3.42 -21.89 -10.26
C GLY A 39 3.23 -20.46 -10.76
N ARG A 40 2.15 -19.76 -10.38
CA ARG A 40 1.89 -18.39 -10.83
C ARG A 40 2.69 -17.41 -9.99
N THR A 41 3.37 -16.51 -10.67
CA THR A 41 4.09 -15.40 -10.05
C THR A 41 3.33 -14.09 -10.29
N GLY A 42 3.30 -13.25 -9.27
CA GLY A 42 2.90 -11.85 -9.38
C GLY A 42 4.13 -10.95 -9.49
N TYR A 43 3.95 -9.73 -9.98
CA TYR A 43 4.96 -8.67 -9.91
C TYR A 43 4.26 -7.35 -9.58
N GLY A 44 4.79 -6.61 -8.64
CA GLY A 44 4.13 -5.39 -8.17
C GLY A 44 4.88 -4.70 -7.04
N TRP A 45 4.25 -3.67 -6.51
CA TRP A 45 4.71 -2.95 -5.34
C TRP A 45 4.06 -3.50 -4.07
N PHE A 46 4.88 -3.68 -3.04
CA PHE A 46 4.52 -4.24 -1.75
C PHE A 46 4.98 -3.31 -0.64
N LEU A 47 4.27 -3.33 0.50
CA LEU A 47 4.62 -2.55 1.68
C LEU A 47 5.26 -3.47 2.73
N HIS A 48 6.43 -3.08 3.21
CA HIS A 48 7.22 -3.79 4.21
C HIS A 48 7.51 -2.86 5.39
N GLY A 49 7.65 -3.43 6.58
CA GLY A 49 8.31 -2.75 7.68
C GLY A 49 9.83 -2.80 7.53
N ASP A 50 10.54 -1.99 8.30
CA ASP A 50 12.00 -2.03 8.41
C ASP A 50 12.47 -3.25 9.22
N ASP A 51 13.64 -3.78 8.86
CA ASP A 51 14.28 -4.92 9.53
C ASP A 51 15.18 -4.53 10.72
N GLY A 52 15.29 -3.24 11.02
CA GLY A 52 16.16 -2.66 12.04
C GLY A 52 17.51 -2.19 11.50
N SER A 53 17.83 -2.47 10.23
CA SER A 53 19.06 -2.08 9.56
C SER A 53 18.86 -1.04 8.45
N GLY A 54 17.63 -0.51 8.30
CA GLY A 54 17.29 0.40 7.21
C GLY A 54 16.83 -0.30 5.93
N GLN A 55 16.58 -1.61 5.99
CA GLN A 55 16.21 -2.44 4.83
C GLN A 55 14.79 -3.01 4.99
N PRO A 56 14.09 -3.28 3.87
CA PRO A 56 12.78 -3.91 3.91
C PRO A 56 12.86 -5.31 4.51
N ARG A 57 12.05 -5.56 5.53
CA ARG A 57 11.88 -6.87 6.15
C ARG A 57 11.30 -7.87 5.14
N GLN A 58 11.99 -8.99 4.91
CA GLN A 58 11.64 -9.98 3.89
C GLN A 58 10.54 -10.96 4.31
N ASP A 59 10.40 -11.24 5.61
CA ASP A 59 9.44 -12.20 6.18
C ASP A 59 8.07 -11.58 6.46
N TYR A 60 7.96 -10.25 6.47
CA TYR A 60 6.68 -9.53 6.53
C TYR A 60 6.11 -9.33 5.12
N GLU A 61 5.75 -10.43 4.47
CA GLU A 61 4.92 -10.36 3.27
C GLU A 61 3.50 -9.96 3.70
N LEU A 62 3.22 -8.66 3.84
CA LEU A 62 1.87 -8.18 3.57
C LEU A 62 1.66 -8.41 2.07
N SER A 63 1.25 -9.62 1.71
CA SER A 63 1.07 -10.12 0.33
C SER A 63 -0.07 -9.41 -0.42
N LEU A 64 -0.40 -8.18 -0.04
CA LEU A 64 -1.25 -7.30 -0.79
C LEU A 64 -0.38 -6.57 -1.82
N THR A 65 -0.39 -7.08 -3.05
CA THR A 65 0.03 -6.28 -4.20
C THR A 65 -0.73 -4.96 -4.19
N LEU A 66 -0.02 -3.85 -4.01
CA LEU A 66 -0.61 -2.50 -4.06
C LEU A 66 -0.84 -2.03 -5.49
N GLY A 67 -0.34 -2.78 -6.46
CA GLY A 67 -0.47 -2.57 -7.90
C GLY A 67 0.89 -2.55 -8.58
N SER A 68 0.90 -2.38 -9.89
CA SER A 68 2.11 -2.27 -10.70
C SER A 68 2.58 -0.82 -10.89
N VAL A 69 1.71 0.17 -10.62
CA VAL A 69 1.98 1.59 -10.83
C VAL A 69 2.38 2.26 -9.51
N LEU A 70 3.60 2.83 -9.46
CA LEU A 70 4.19 3.43 -8.25
C LEU A 70 3.29 4.46 -7.58
N THR A 71 2.71 5.41 -8.32
CA THR A 71 1.83 6.44 -7.76
C THR A 71 0.64 5.84 -7.04
N ARG A 72 0.03 4.81 -7.62
CA ARG A 72 -1.12 4.13 -7.02
C ARG A 72 -0.70 3.29 -5.81
N ALA A 73 0.46 2.67 -5.89
CA ALA A 73 1.03 1.90 -4.78
C ALA A 73 1.32 2.80 -3.57
N ARG A 74 1.92 3.98 -3.77
CA ARG A 74 2.14 4.98 -2.70
C ARG A 74 0.84 5.42 -2.04
N GLN A 75 -0.20 5.70 -2.82
CA GLN A 75 -1.52 6.06 -2.31
C GLN A 75 -2.12 4.96 -1.43
N LYS A 76 -2.06 3.70 -1.85
CA LYS A 76 -2.57 2.57 -1.05
C LYS A 76 -1.71 2.28 0.17
N ALA A 77 -0.39 2.39 0.05
CA ALA A 77 0.53 2.24 1.17
C ALA A 77 0.25 3.29 2.25
N GLU A 78 0.04 4.53 1.85
CA GLU A 78 -0.31 5.60 2.78
C GLU A 78 -1.63 5.34 3.50
N LEU A 79 -2.65 4.83 2.80
CA LEU A 79 -3.90 4.40 3.44
C LEU A 79 -3.66 3.33 4.50
N LEU A 80 -2.86 2.29 4.20
CA LEU A 80 -2.50 1.23 5.14
C LEU A 80 -1.75 1.78 6.36
N ILE A 81 -0.77 2.66 6.14
CA ILE A 81 0.02 3.30 7.22
C ILE A 81 -0.89 4.14 8.12
N LEU A 82 -1.86 4.85 7.55
CA LEU A 82 -2.86 5.63 8.29
C LEU A 82 -3.98 4.76 8.90
N GLY A 83 -3.85 3.43 8.87
CA GLY A 83 -4.75 2.49 9.52
C GLY A 83 -6.00 2.10 8.73
N TRP A 84 -6.11 2.52 7.46
CA TRP A 84 -7.18 2.03 6.59
C TRP A 84 -6.92 0.59 6.18
N GLN A 85 -7.98 -0.21 6.06
CA GLN A 85 -7.88 -1.63 5.72
C GLN A 85 -8.67 -1.94 4.44
N PRO A 86 -8.10 -2.68 3.47
CA PRO A 86 -8.87 -3.16 2.33
C PRO A 86 -9.90 -4.19 2.82
N VAL A 87 -11.15 -4.05 2.37
CA VAL A 87 -12.25 -4.94 2.78
C VAL A 87 -12.58 -5.93 1.67
N GLN A 88 -12.96 -5.41 0.51
CA GLN A 88 -13.35 -6.23 -0.63
C GLN A 88 -13.09 -5.49 -1.93
N ARG A 89 -12.91 -6.27 -2.99
CA ARG A 89 -12.91 -5.79 -4.37
C ARG A 89 -14.11 -6.37 -5.10
N GLU A 90 -15.00 -5.50 -5.55
CA GLU A 90 -16.16 -5.89 -6.33
C GLU A 90 -15.70 -6.43 -7.68
N ARG A 91 -16.00 -7.71 -7.99
CA ARG A 91 -15.50 -8.37 -9.20
C ARG A 91 -16.04 -7.76 -10.49
N ALA A 92 -17.29 -7.32 -10.51
CA ALA A 92 -17.96 -6.81 -11.70
C ALA A 92 -17.45 -5.42 -12.12
N THR A 93 -17.18 -4.55 -11.14
CA THR A 93 -16.81 -3.15 -11.38
C THR A 93 -15.33 -2.88 -11.14
N GLY A 94 -14.63 -3.81 -10.48
CA GLY A 94 -13.25 -3.63 -10.02
C GLY A 94 -13.11 -2.64 -8.86
N ARG A 95 -14.20 -2.11 -8.31
CA ARG A 95 -14.18 -1.12 -7.23
C ARG A 95 -13.67 -1.74 -5.93
N GLU A 96 -12.77 -1.03 -5.28
CA GLU A 96 -12.18 -1.45 -4.00
C GLU A 96 -12.85 -0.66 -2.86
N GLN A 97 -13.30 -1.39 -1.85
CA GLN A 97 -13.84 -0.81 -0.61
C GLN A 97 -12.81 -0.93 0.51
N TRP A 98 -12.68 0.14 1.28
CA TRP A 98 -11.72 0.30 2.36
C TRP A 98 -12.45 0.72 3.63
N ARG A 99 -11.96 0.24 4.77
CA ARG A 99 -12.47 0.55 6.10
C ARG A 99 -11.52 1.53 6.79
N SER A 100 -12.06 2.60 7.35
CA SER A 100 -11.30 3.55 8.16
C SER A 100 -10.98 2.98 9.55
N PRO A 101 -10.00 3.55 10.26
CA PRO A 101 -9.67 3.14 11.64
C PRO A 101 -10.85 3.20 12.62
N ASN A 102 -11.81 4.11 12.39
CA ASN A 102 -13.02 4.24 13.19
C ASN A 102 -14.20 3.37 12.70
N GLY A 103 -13.99 2.51 11.70
CA GLY A 103 -14.95 1.50 11.24
C GLY A 103 -15.86 1.91 10.08
N GLY A 104 -15.79 3.16 9.60
CA GLY A 104 -16.50 3.63 8.41
C GLY A 104 -16.02 2.94 7.13
N LEU A 105 -16.90 2.83 6.13
CA LEU A 105 -16.57 2.22 4.83
C LEU A 105 -16.58 3.29 3.74
N ALA A 106 -15.58 3.27 2.88
CA ALA A 106 -15.45 4.16 1.74
C ALA A 106 -14.91 3.42 0.52
N LEU A 107 -15.22 3.92 -0.66
CA LEU A 107 -14.59 3.43 -1.88
C LEU A 107 -13.23 4.09 -2.08
N LEU A 108 -12.29 3.33 -2.64
CA LEU A 108 -10.95 3.82 -2.93
C LEU A 108 -10.98 5.04 -3.87
N THR A 109 -11.94 5.11 -4.79
CA THR A 109 -12.14 6.27 -5.67
C THR A 109 -12.50 7.53 -4.90
N ASP A 110 -13.31 7.38 -3.85
CA ASP A 110 -13.87 8.50 -3.10
C ASP A 110 -12.84 9.01 -2.08
N LEU A 111 -12.04 8.09 -1.53
CA LEU A 111 -10.85 8.39 -0.73
C LEU A 111 -9.82 9.18 -1.56
N LEU A 112 -9.48 8.68 -2.75
CA LEU A 112 -8.43 9.28 -3.57
C LEU A 112 -8.88 10.52 -4.36
N SER A 113 -10.18 10.79 -4.42
CA SER A 113 -10.70 12.08 -4.87
C SER A 113 -10.90 13.06 -3.71
N GLY A 114 -10.62 12.64 -2.47
CA GLY A 114 -10.79 13.37 -1.22
C GLY A 114 -12.23 13.87 -0.99
N GLN A 115 -13.21 13.08 -1.46
CA GLN A 115 -14.60 13.18 -1.03
C GLN A 115 -14.75 12.69 0.42
N VAL A 116 -13.93 11.73 0.83
CA VAL A 116 -13.84 11.26 2.21
C VAL A 116 -12.61 11.91 2.86
N LYS A 117 -12.80 12.46 4.07
CA LYS A 117 -11.72 13.11 4.82
C LYS A 117 -10.96 12.07 5.65
N HIS A 118 -9.66 12.30 5.78
CA HIS A 118 -8.74 11.59 6.68
C HIS A 118 -8.84 12.16 8.08
#